data_AF-A0A2T6F979-F1
#
_entry.id   AF-A0A2T6F979-F1
#
_cell.length_a   1.000
_cell.length_b   1.000
_cell.length_c   1.000
_cell.angle_alpha   90.00
_cell.angle_beta   90.00
_cell.angle_gamma   90.00
#
_symmetry.space_group_name_H-M   'P 1'
#
loop_
_entity.id
_entity.type
_entity.pdbx_description
1 polymer ?
#
loop_
_entity_poly.entity_id
_entity_poly.type
_entity_poly.pdbx_seq_one_letter_code
_entity_poly.pdbx_strand_id
1 'polypeptide(L)'
;MPQNEHEFKEMIAIDIFYPDHPPRTESKLFAQTKRHLVKVLDTPCWVCGVKDKREVHHFHAEWADADGIDWDKMRVLHPNFPWSTFKEPSDFIDSEYNMMVLCETHHRAKDRGIHMMPYPIWIMQREQRADFVFASEVA
;
A
#
# COMPACT_ATOMS: atom_id res chain seq x y z
N MET A 1 -7.54 -18.31 -26.08
CA MET A 1 -8.74 -17.58 -25.64
C MET A 1 -9.49 -18.51 -24.69
N PRO A 2 -9.63 -18.17 -23.41
CA PRO A 2 -10.53 -18.88 -22.51
C PRO A 2 -11.95 -18.92 -23.12
N GLN A 3 -12.67 -20.03 -22.95
CA GLN A 3 -14.01 -20.19 -23.53
C GLN A 3 -15.05 -19.55 -22.58
N ASN A 4 -15.79 -18.56 -23.09
CA ASN A 4 -16.82 -17.77 -22.39
C ASN A 4 -16.32 -16.63 -21.49
N GLU A 5 -15.23 -15.96 -21.87
CA GLU A 5 -14.74 -14.75 -21.18
C GLU A 5 -14.71 -13.55 -22.13
N HIS A 6 -15.02 -12.36 -21.59
CA HIS A 6 -14.79 -11.10 -22.29
C HIS A 6 -13.36 -10.64 -22.03
N GLU A 7 -12.60 -10.38 -23.10
CA GLU A 7 -11.30 -9.70 -22.94
C GLU A 7 -11.56 -8.24 -22.52
N PHE A 8 -10.96 -7.86 -21.38
CA PHE A 8 -10.89 -6.47 -20.96
C PHE A 8 -9.45 -5.98 -21.15
N LYS A 9 -9.31 -4.95 -21.98
CA LYS A 9 -8.03 -4.28 -22.22
C LYS A 9 -8.23 -2.79 -22.07
N GLU A 10 -7.49 -2.21 -21.13
CA GLU A 10 -7.55 -0.78 -20.81
C GLU A 10 -6.15 -0.16 -20.84
N MET A 11 -6.08 1.11 -21.24
CA MET A 11 -4.90 1.95 -21.08
C MET A 11 -5.28 3.07 -20.12
N ILE A 12 -4.62 3.13 -18.97
CA ILE A 12 -4.87 4.16 -17.95
C ILE A 12 -3.67 5.12 -17.96
N ALA A 13 -3.94 6.40 -18.22
CA ALA A 13 -2.98 7.47 -17.98
C ALA A 13 -3.33 8.13 -16.63
N ILE A 14 -2.37 8.14 -15.71
CA ILE A 14 -2.53 8.70 -14.36
C ILE A 14 -1.54 9.84 -14.22
N ASP A 15 -2.04 11.04 -13.95
CA ASP A 15 -1.25 12.24 -13.70
C ASP A 15 -1.65 12.77 -12.32
N ILE A 16 -0.79 12.53 -11.33
CA ILE A 16 -1.00 12.87 -9.93
C ILE A 16 0.25 13.47 -9.32
N PHE A 17 0.07 14.23 -8.23
CA PHE A 17 1.18 14.69 -7.42
C PHE A 17 1.39 13.74 -6.24
N TYR A 18 2.64 13.27 -6.08
CA TYR A 18 3.12 12.70 -4.84
C TYR A 18 3.67 13.82 -3.94
N PRO A 19 3.55 13.72 -2.60
CA PRO A 19 4.24 14.63 -1.72
C PRO A 19 5.76 14.44 -1.92
N ASP A 20 6.52 15.54 -1.84
CA ASP A 20 7.97 15.43 -1.85
C ASP A 20 8.43 14.65 -0.61
N HIS A 21 9.30 13.66 -0.82
CA HIS A 21 9.79 12.79 0.23
C HIS A 21 11.24 12.39 -0.05
N PRO A 22 12.07 12.16 0.99
CA PRO A 22 13.42 11.64 0.79
C PRO A 22 13.39 10.25 0.14
N PRO A 23 14.49 9.75 -0.44
CA PRO A 23 14.55 8.35 -0.86
C PRO A 23 14.31 7.40 0.31
N ARG A 24 13.47 6.37 0.10
CA ARG A 24 13.17 5.39 1.14
C ARG A 24 14.42 4.66 1.60
N THR A 25 14.66 4.70 2.91
CA THR A 25 15.53 3.74 3.60
C THR A 25 14.65 2.82 4.43
N GLU A 26 14.88 1.50 4.33
CA GLU A 26 14.11 0.52 5.10
C GLU A 26 14.24 0.80 6.60
N SER A 27 13.11 1.03 7.28
CA SER A 27 13.10 1.25 8.73
C SER A 27 13.30 -0.07 9.49
N LYS A 28 13.74 0.04 10.75
CA LYS A 28 13.86 -1.13 11.64
C LYS A 28 12.52 -1.81 11.84
N LEU A 29 11.44 -1.03 11.97
CA LEU A 29 10.10 -1.55 12.15
C LEU A 29 9.66 -2.35 10.91
N PHE A 30 9.86 -1.81 9.70
CA PHE A 30 9.51 -2.52 8.47
C PHE A 30 10.25 -3.85 8.35
N ALA A 31 11.56 -3.87 8.64
CA ALA A 31 12.36 -5.10 8.59
C ALA A 31 11.85 -6.16 9.60
N GLN A 32 11.44 -5.73 10.80
CA GLN A 32 10.85 -6.59 11.82
C GLN A 32 9.48 -7.11 11.38
N THR A 33 8.58 -6.23 10.94
CA THR A 33 7.25 -6.54 10.40
C THR A 33 7.34 -7.56 9.26
N LYS A 34 8.19 -7.30 8.25
CA LYS A 34 8.43 -8.21 7.12
C LYS A 34 8.91 -9.58 7.59
N ARG A 35 9.88 -9.61 8.52
CA ARG A 35 10.37 -10.87 9.08
C ARG A 35 9.27 -11.61 9.84
N HIS A 36 8.50 -10.92 10.67
CA HIS A 36 7.46 -11.56 11.47
C HIS A 36 6.38 -12.16 10.57
N LEU A 37 5.81 -11.38 9.64
CA LEU A 37 4.77 -11.83 8.72
C LEU A 37 5.24 -12.98 7.82
N VAL A 38 6.41 -12.84 7.18
CA VAL A 38 6.86 -13.80 6.16
C VAL A 38 7.57 -15.02 6.76
N LYS A 39 8.37 -14.83 7.82
CA LYS A 39 9.25 -15.89 8.35
C LYS A 39 8.77 -16.52 9.64
N VAL A 40 8.08 -15.77 10.51
CA VAL A 40 7.62 -16.29 11.80
C VAL A 40 6.21 -16.84 11.69
N LEU A 41 5.27 -16.02 11.21
CA LEU A 41 3.89 -16.43 11.01
C LEU A 41 3.70 -17.30 9.75
N ASP A 42 4.70 -17.29 8.87
CA ASP A 42 4.65 -17.98 7.59
C ASP A 42 3.37 -17.65 6.80
N THR A 43 2.94 -16.39 6.89
CA THR A 43 1.69 -15.88 6.29
C THR A 43 1.76 -16.05 4.77
N PRO A 44 0.79 -16.72 4.13
CA PRO A 44 0.80 -16.93 2.69
C PRO A 44 0.49 -15.64 1.93
N CYS A 45 0.76 -15.63 0.62
CA CYS A 45 0.25 -14.59 -0.27
C CYS A 45 -1.27 -14.45 -0.11
N TRP A 46 -1.75 -13.24 0.12
CA TRP A 46 -3.17 -12.94 0.34
C TRP A 46 -4.06 -13.34 -0.84
N VAL A 47 -3.55 -13.22 -2.08
CA VAL A 47 -4.32 -13.51 -3.30
C VAL A 47 -4.40 -15.01 -3.62
N CYS A 48 -3.27 -15.73 -3.55
CA CYS A 48 -3.19 -17.10 -4.10
C CYS A 48 -2.67 -18.16 -3.12
N GLY A 49 -2.39 -17.81 -1.86
CA GLY A 49 -1.99 -18.78 -0.85
C GLY A 49 -0.54 -19.27 -0.93
N VAL A 50 0.23 -18.91 -1.96
CA VAL A 50 1.61 -19.40 -2.13
C VAL A 50 2.53 -18.84 -1.05
N LYS A 51 3.52 -19.66 -0.65
CA LYS A 51 4.53 -19.31 0.35
C LYS A 51 5.92 -19.04 -0.24
N ASP A 52 6.08 -19.24 -1.54
CA ASP A 52 7.33 -18.93 -2.24
C ASP A 52 7.40 -17.43 -2.59
N LYS A 53 8.62 -16.88 -2.57
CA LYS A 53 8.95 -15.49 -2.95
C LYS A 53 7.93 -14.43 -2.49
N ARG A 54 7.61 -14.46 -1.20
CA ARG A 54 6.72 -13.50 -0.54
C ARG A 54 7.44 -12.22 -0.15
N GLU A 55 6.70 -11.14 -0.27
CA GLU A 55 7.05 -9.78 0.08
C GLU A 55 5.90 -9.16 0.89
N VAL A 56 6.12 -7.96 1.43
CA VAL A 56 5.09 -7.18 2.10
C VAL A 56 4.87 -5.88 1.35
N HIS A 57 3.61 -5.51 1.21
CA HIS A 57 3.11 -4.32 0.53
C HIS A 57 2.35 -3.46 1.53
N HIS A 58 2.58 -2.14 1.50
CA HIS A 58 1.85 -1.16 2.30
C HIS A 58 0.39 -1.07 1.82
N PHE A 59 -0.60 -1.35 2.67
CA PHE A 59 -1.97 -1.62 2.18
C PHE A 59 -2.96 -0.46 2.34
N HIS A 60 -3.04 0.12 3.53
CA HIS A 60 -3.96 1.21 3.83
C HIS A 60 -3.37 2.57 3.48
N ALA A 61 -2.07 2.72 3.75
CA ALA A 61 -1.30 3.92 3.50
C ALA A 61 0.03 3.56 2.85
N GLU A 62 0.31 4.10 1.68
CA GLU A 62 1.58 3.89 0.99
C GLU A 62 2.70 4.70 1.65
N TRP A 63 3.93 4.15 1.60
CA TRP A 63 5.08 4.86 2.16
C TRP A 63 5.37 6.16 1.40
N ALA A 64 5.18 6.17 0.08
CA ALA A 64 5.42 7.34 -0.76
C ALA A 64 4.47 8.51 -0.43
N ASP A 65 3.35 8.24 0.24
CA ASP A 65 2.33 9.23 0.57
C ASP A 65 2.36 9.68 2.02
N ALA A 66 3.34 9.18 2.79
CA ALA A 66 3.48 9.43 4.22
C ALA A 66 3.32 10.90 4.61
N ASP A 67 3.97 11.76 3.83
CA ASP A 67 4.02 13.20 4.05
C ASP A 67 2.79 13.94 3.52
N GLY A 68 1.80 13.24 2.95
CA GLY A 68 0.50 13.75 2.50
C GLY A 68 -0.70 13.29 3.36
N ILE A 69 -0.49 12.39 4.33
CA ILE A 69 -1.56 11.76 5.11
C ILE A 69 -2.13 12.69 6.20
N ASP A 70 -3.46 12.65 6.34
CA ASP A 70 -4.21 13.18 7.48
C ASP A 70 -4.35 12.13 8.59
N TRP A 71 -3.53 12.27 9.63
CA TRP A 71 -3.51 11.31 10.73
C TRP A 71 -4.76 11.34 11.61
N ASP A 72 -5.47 12.46 11.69
CA ASP A 72 -6.74 12.53 12.42
C ASP A 72 -7.83 11.76 11.65
N LYS A 73 -7.83 11.87 10.32
CA LYS A 73 -8.68 11.03 9.49
C LYS A 73 -8.32 9.55 9.60
N MET A 74 -7.03 9.21 9.60
CA MET A 74 -6.58 7.82 9.77
C MET A 74 -7.04 7.22 11.10
N ARG A 75 -7.08 8.00 12.19
CA ARG A 75 -7.65 7.56 13.48
C ARG A 75 -9.09 7.10 13.39
N VAL A 76 -9.90 7.82 12.61
CA VAL A 76 -11.31 7.48 12.39
C VAL A 76 -11.46 6.28 11.44
N LEU A 77 -10.63 6.21 10.39
CA LEU A 77 -10.67 5.14 9.40
C LEU A 77 -10.18 3.79 9.95
N HIS A 78 -9.23 3.82 10.87
CA HIS A 78 -8.56 2.64 11.42
C HIS A 78 -8.67 2.59 12.94
N PRO A 79 -9.89 2.50 13.52
CA PRO A 79 -10.09 2.55 14.96
C PRO A 79 -9.44 1.36 15.70
N ASN A 80 -9.12 0.28 14.98
CA ASN A 80 -8.49 -0.93 15.51
C ASN A 80 -6.95 -0.85 15.53
N PHE A 81 -6.34 0.18 14.95
CA PHE A 81 -4.91 0.42 15.10
C PHE A 81 -4.63 0.91 16.53
N PRO A 82 -3.55 0.46 17.21
CA PRO A 82 -3.24 0.86 18.57
C PRO A 82 -2.72 2.31 18.65
N TRP A 83 -3.60 3.29 18.44
CA TRP A 83 -3.28 4.72 18.40
C TRP A 83 -2.59 5.28 19.65
N SER A 84 -2.73 4.60 20.79
CA SER A 84 -2.02 4.94 22.03
C SER A 84 -0.50 4.79 21.95
N THR A 85 0.01 3.98 21.01
CA THR A 85 1.45 3.76 20.80
C THR A 85 2.03 4.58 19.64
N PHE A 86 1.18 5.30 18.90
CA PHE A 86 1.57 6.10 17.74
C PHE A 86 2.34 7.35 18.16
N LYS A 87 3.56 7.51 17.65
CA LYS A 87 4.44 8.67 17.90
C LYS A 87 4.83 9.36 16.60
N GLU A 88 5.02 8.60 15.54
CA GLU A 88 5.43 9.09 14.22
C GLU A 88 4.78 8.29 13.08
N PRO A 89 4.69 8.84 11.86
CA PRO A 89 4.05 8.18 10.71
C PRO A 89 4.49 6.73 10.47
N SER A 90 5.79 6.44 10.65
CA SER A 90 6.38 5.11 10.48
C SER A 90 5.73 4.05 11.39
N ASP A 91 5.23 4.43 12.57
CA ASP A 91 4.57 3.53 13.51
C ASP A 91 3.28 2.93 12.94
N PHE A 92 2.60 3.63 12.03
CA PHE A 92 1.47 3.08 11.28
C PHE A 92 1.95 2.47 9.97
N ILE A 93 2.69 3.27 9.18
CA ILE A 93 3.07 2.93 7.80
C ILE A 93 3.81 1.61 7.74
N ASP A 94 4.78 1.37 8.62
CA ASP A 94 5.62 0.16 8.59
C ASP A 94 5.12 -0.96 9.53
N SER A 95 3.97 -0.77 10.17
CA SER A 95 3.40 -1.76 11.08
C SER A 95 2.75 -2.94 10.36
N GLU A 96 2.63 -4.07 11.05
CA GLU A 96 1.87 -5.23 10.56
C GLU A 96 0.42 -4.90 10.21
N TYR A 97 -0.18 -3.91 10.89
CA TYR A 97 -1.54 -3.46 10.62
C TYR A 97 -1.71 -2.92 9.20
N ASN A 98 -0.64 -2.31 8.65
CA ASN A 98 -0.64 -1.71 7.32
C ASN A 98 0.01 -2.61 6.25
N MET A 99 0.22 -3.90 6.51
CA MET A 99 0.96 -4.77 5.59
C MET A 99 0.10 -5.89 5.02
N MET A 100 0.19 -6.04 3.70
CA MET A 100 -0.35 -7.18 2.98
C MET A 100 0.79 -8.06 2.47
N VAL A 101 0.76 -9.35 2.78
CA VAL A 101 1.74 -10.32 2.25
C VAL A 101 1.32 -10.73 0.85
N LEU A 102 2.21 -10.53 -0.13
CA LEU A 102 2.00 -10.85 -1.54
C LEU A 102 3.19 -11.63 -2.10
N CYS A 103 2.96 -12.56 -3.03
CA CYS A 103 4.05 -13.11 -3.82
C CYS A 103 4.49 -12.11 -4.90
N GLU A 104 5.70 -12.28 -5.44
CA GLU A 104 6.24 -11.39 -6.48
C GLU A 104 5.26 -11.15 -7.65
N THR A 105 4.46 -12.16 -8.02
CA THR A 105 3.45 -12.05 -9.08
C THR A 105 2.32 -11.09 -8.72
N HIS A 106 1.73 -11.23 -7.53
CA HIS A 106 0.62 -10.37 -7.10
C HIS A 106 1.11 -9.03 -6.53
N HIS A 107 2.41 -8.90 -6.27
CA HIS A 107 3.00 -7.64 -5.86
C HIS A 107 3.35 -6.75 -7.06
N ARG A 108 4.10 -7.28 -8.05
CA ARG A 108 4.75 -6.47 -9.09
C ARG A 108 4.64 -7.00 -10.52
N ALA A 109 4.09 -8.19 -10.77
CA ALA A 109 4.05 -8.69 -12.15
C ALA A 109 3.10 -7.87 -13.01
N LYS A 110 3.48 -7.72 -14.28
CA LYS A 110 2.67 -7.08 -15.30
C LYS A 110 1.26 -7.70 -15.33
N ASP A 111 0.23 -6.85 -15.38
CA ASP A 111 -1.20 -7.19 -15.48
C ASP A 111 -1.78 -7.96 -14.27
N ARG A 112 -1.04 -8.07 -13.15
CA ARG A 112 -1.48 -8.83 -11.95
C ARG A 112 -1.07 -8.21 -10.62
N GLY A 113 0.06 -7.51 -10.62
CA GLY A 113 0.64 -6.90 -9.43
C GLY A 113 -0.20 -5.73 -8.95
N ILE A 114 -0.37 -5.61 -7.63
CA ILE A 114 -1.03 -4.45 -7.03
C ILE A 114 -0.37 -3.13 -7.41
N HIS A 115 0.96 -3.10 -7.58
CA HIS A 115 1.69 -1.92 -8.07
C HIS A 115 1.50 -1.65 -9.57
N MET A 116 0.87 -2.57 -10.31
CA MET A 116 0.52 -2.39 -11.72
C MET A 116 -0.95 -2.00 -11.91
N MET A 117 -1.68 -1.81 -10.81
CA MET A 117 -3.08 -1.39 -10.77
C MET A 117 -3.17 -0.04 -10.04
N PRO A 118 -4.14 0.83 -10.36
CA PRO A 118 -4.25 2.15 -9.75
C PRO A 118 -4.73 2.13 -8.29
N TYR A 119 -4.88 0.96 -7.67
CA TYR A 119 -5.50 0.83 -6.34
C TYR A 119 -4.73 1.58 -5.24
N PRO A 120 -3.40 1.41 -5.09
CA PRO A 120 -2.64 2.18 -4.11
C PRO A 120 -2.77 3.70 -4.33
N ILE A 121 -2.68 4.15 -5.57
CA ILE A 121 -2.84 5.57 -5.90
C ILE A 121 -4.25 6.06 -5.56
N TRP A 122 -5.27 5.25 -5.83
CA TRP A 122 -6.66 5.61 -5.58
C TRP A 122 -6.96 5.76 -4.09
N ILE A 123 -6.32 4.97 -3.21
CA ILE A 123 -6.55 5.03 -1.76
C ILE A 123 -6.07 6.35 -1.15
N MET A 124 -5.04 6.99 -1.72
CA MET A 124 -4.48 8.26 -1.25
C MET A 124 -5.56 9.34 -1.09
N GLN A 125 -6.50 9.40 -2.02
CA GLN A 125 -7.62 10.36 -2.00
C GLN A 125 -8.44 10.27 -0.71
N ARG A 126 -8.52 9.07 -0.13
CA ARG A 126 -9.25 8.83 1.11
C ARG A 126 -8.50 9.39 2.30
N GLU A 127 -7.19 9.20 2.37
CA GLU A 127 -6.36 9.49 3.55
C GLU A 127 -5.62 10.83 3.51
N GLN A 128 -5.57 11.49 2.36
CA GLN A 128 -4.84 12.75 2.21
C GLN A 128 -5.36 13.88 3.10
N ARG A 129 -4.45 14.79 3.46
CA ARG A 129 -4.75 16.09 4.09
C ARG A 129 -5.58 16.98 3.17
N ALA A 130 -6.28 17.93 3.79
CA ALA A 130 -7.11 18.90 3.08
C ALA A 130 -6.32 19.81 2.13
N ASP A 131 -5.04 20.05 2.40
CA ASP A 131 -4.14 20.88 1.56
C ASP A 131 -3.38 20.07 0.50
N PHE A 132 -3.57 18.75 0.45
CA PHE A 132 -2.94 17.89 -0.53
C PHE A 132 -3.65 17.99 -1.89
N VAL A 133 -2.90 18.40 -2.91
CA VAL A 133 -3.39 18.47 -4.29
C VAL A 133 -3.10 17.13 -4.97
N PHE A 134 -4.11 16.26 -5.07
CA PHE A 134 -3.96 14.93 -5.66
C PHE A 134 -3.70 14.96 -7.17
N ALA A 135 -4.47 15.77 -7.89
CA ALA A 135 -4.33 16.01 -9.31
C ALA A 135 -4.60 17.48 -9.58
N SER A 136 -4.09 18.01 -10.70
CA SER A 136 -4.39 19.39 -11.08
C SER A 136 -5.90 19.57 -11.25
N GLU A 137 -6.46 20.71 -10.85
CA GLU A 137 -7.90 21.04 -11.01
C GLU A 137 -8.29 21.28 -12.49
N VAL A 138 -7.72 20.55 -13.44
CA VAL A 138 -7.99 20.71 -14.86
C VAL A 138 -8.75 19.49 -15.38
N ALA A 139 -10.07 19.59 -15.34
CA ALA A 139 -10.96 19.01 -16.33
C ALA A 139 -11.91 20.10 -16.84
#